data_AF-A0A523TZY2-F1
#
_entry.id   AF-A0A523TZY2-F1
#
_cell.length_a   1.000
_cell.length_b   1.000
_cell.length_c   1.000
_cell.angle_alpha   90.00
_cell.angle_beta   90.00
_cell.angle_gamma   90.00
#
_symmetry.space_group_name_H-M   'P 1'
#
loop_
_entity.id
_entity.type
_entity.pdbx_description
1 polymer ?
#
loop_
_entity_poly.entity_id
_entity_poly.type
_entity_poly.pdbx_seq_one_letter_code
_entity_poly.pdbx_strand_id
1 'polypeptide(L)'
;MKISLSLKLGIFVVLIFTLVISVLCLYRPLKFRFYEKDLIRTNAHLGYCAGIAEEGTRAIPYIIDWIGQENHVLRTGSIKILMLMLHNDIHSLDSNMPELRKAIANVIDKDRDWCRRFGEIIRSHSYPYVKNREVPRKYHRIYEKALSLLPPEILRGYGIEIYASARRR
;
A
#
# COMPACT_ATOMS: atom_id res chain seq x y z
N MET A 1 6.48 56.34 1.68
CA MET A 1 5.54 56.18 0.54
C MET A 1 4.24 55.58 1.08
N LYS A 2 3.07 56.19 0.81
CA LYS A 2 1.77 55.65 1.23
C LYS A 2 1.32 54.61 0.21
N ILE A 3 1.32 53.33 0.61
CA ILE A 3 0.81 52.23 -0.20
C ILE A 3 -0.72 52.39 -0.34
N SER A 4 -1.24 52.35 -1.58
CA SER A 4 -2.66 52.49 -1.86
C SER A 4 -3.47 51.38 -1.20
N LEU A 5 -4.69 51.69 -0.74
CA LEU A 5 -5.60 50.76 -0.07
C LEU A 5 -5.84 49.50 -0.93
N SER A 6 -5.94 49.68 -2.25
CA SER A 6 -6.11 48.64 -3.25
C SER A 6 -4.94 47.65 -3.28
N LEU A 7 -3.70 48.14 -3.14
CA LEU A 7 -2.51 47.28 -3.11
C LEU A 7 -2.46 46.44 -1.83
N LYS A 8 -2.84 47.02 -0.68
CA LYS A 8 -2.91 46.28 0.60
C LYS A 8 -3.92 45.15 0.54
N LEU A 9 -5.10 45.41 -0.05
CA LEU A 9 -6.14 44.39 -0.22
C LEU A 9 -5.66 43.26 -1.14
N GLY A 10 -5.02 43.59 -2.26
CA GLY A 10 -4.47 42.60 -3.18
C GLY A 10 -3.44 41.68 -2.52
N ILE A 11 -2.48 42.24 -1.79
CA ILE A 11 -1.46 41.47 -1.05
C ILE A 11 -2.13 40.58 0.01
N PHE A 12 -3.12 41.10 0.73
CA PHE A 12 -3.82 40.36 1.76
C PHE A 12 -4.57 39.14 1.20
N VAL A 13 -5.27 39.30 0.07
CA VAL A 13 -5.96 38.20 -0.61
C VAL A 13 -4.95 37.13 -1.06
N VAL A 14 -3.83 37.53 -1.67
CA VAL A 14 -2.79 36.59 -2.10
C VAL A 14 -2.20 35.82 -0.92
N LEU A 15 -1.97 36.47 0.23
CA LEU A 15 -1.49 35.81 1.44
C LEU A 15 -2.48 34.78 1.98
N ILE A 16 -3.78 35.08 2.01
CA ILE A 16 -4.81 34.12 2.44
C ILE A 16 -4.84 32.91 1.51
N PHE A 17 -4.85 33.12 0.19
CA PHE A 17 -4.86 32.01 -0.76
C PHE A 17 -3.60 31.15 -0.63
N THR A 18 -2.44 31.78 -0.45
CA THR A 18 -1.17 31.06 -0.23
C THR A 18 -1.24 30.22 1.04
N LEU A 19 -1.81 30.76 2.12
CA LEU A 19 -2.01 30.03 3.38
C LEU A 19 -2.94 28.82 3.17
N VAL A 20 -4.09 29.01 2.53
CA VAL A 20 -5.08 27.94 2.28
C VAL A 20 -4.48 26.84 1.42
N ILE A 21 -3.80 27.19 0.33
CA ILE A 21 -3.11 26.22 -0.55
C ILE A 21 -2.05 25.46 0.25
N SER A 22 -1.25 26.16 1.06
CA SER A 22 -0.22 25.53 1.90
C SER A 22 -0.82 24.51 2.88
N VAL A 23 -1.94 24.84 3.53
CA VAL A 23 -2.64 23.93 4.44
C VAL A 23 -3.18 22.70 3.70
N LEU A 24 -3.78 22.89 2.52
CA LEU A 24 -4.28 21.78 1.70
C LEU A 24 -3.15 20.87 1.22
N CYS A 25 -2.01 21.42 0.84
CA CYS A 25 -0.83 20.66 0.45
C CYS A 25 -0.23 19.88 1.63
N LEU A 26 -0.21 20.47 2.83
CA LEU A 26 0.34 19.84 4.04
C LEU A 26 -0.59 18.81 4.69
N TYR A 27 -1.90 18.91 4.46
CA TYR A 27 -2.88 18.03 5.10
C TYR A 27 -2.62 16.54 4.80
N ARG A 28 -2.33 16.19 3.55
CA ARG A 28 -2.08 14.79 3.14
C ARG A 28 -0.83 14.17 3.78
N PRO A 29 0.37 14.75 3.66
CA PRO A 29 1.55 14.16 4.29
C PRO A 29 1.42 14.08 5.81
N LEU A 30 0.74 15.03 6.45
CA LEU A 30 0.43 14.95 7.87
C LEU A 30 -0.50 13.77 8.18
N LYS A 31 -1.58 13.60 7.40
CA LYS A 31 -2.52 12.48 7.55
C LYS A 31 -1.80 11.12 7.46
N PHE A 32 -0.93 10.92 6.47
CA PHE A 32 -0.18 9.68 6.32
C PHE A 32 0.87 9.48 7.43
N ARG A 33 1.45 10.55 7.97
CA ARG A 33 2.27 10.44 9.20
C ARG A 33 1.49 9.98 10.43
N PHE A 34 0.22 10.37 10.54
CA PHE A 34 -0.64 9.83 11.59
C PHE A 34 -0.94 8.35 11.36
N TYR A 35 -1.24 7.96 10.12
CA TYR A 35 -1.43 6.55 9.77
C TYR A 35 -0.20 5.69 10.05
N GLU A 36 1.00 6.17 9.74
CA GLU A 36 2.25 5.50 10.07
C GLU A 36 2.37 5.24 11.59
N LYS A 37 2.12 6.26 12.41
CA LYS A 37 2.14 6.14 13.87
C LYS A 37 1.07 5.16 14.37
N ASP A 38 -0.13 5.21 13.80
CA ASP A 38 -1.22 4.30 14.17
C ASP A 38 -0.92 2.86 13.77
N LEU A 39 -0.33 2.62 12.60
CA LEU A 39 0.11 1.29 12.18
C LEU A 39 1.13 0.73 13.16
N ILE A 40 2.12 1.52 13.56
CA ILE A 40 3.13 1.09 14.54
C ILE A 40 2.47 0.80 15.90
N ARG A 41 1.67 1.74 16.42
CA ARG A 41 1.01 1.63 17.73
C ARG A 41 0.07 0.42 17.81
N THR A 42 -0.62 0.10 16.73
CA THR A 42 -1.64 -0.96 16.69
C THR A 42 -1.12 -2.27 16.14
N ASN A 43 0.19 -2.36 15.90
CA ASN A 43 0.84 -3.53 15.30
C ASN A 43 0.17 -3.96 13.97
N ALA A 44 -0.09 -2.99 13.10
CA ALA A 44 -0.77 -3.16 11.82
C ALA A 44 -2.12 -3.89 11.94
N HIS A 45 -2.96 -3.42 12.88
CA HIS A 45 -4.31 -3.93 13.04
C HIS A 45 -5.15 -3.70 11.77
N LEU A 46 -5.99 -4.68 11.41
CA LEU A 46 -6.67 -4.72 10.12
C LEU A 46 -7.61 -3.52 9.88
N GLY A 47 -8.30 -3.04 10.93
CA GLY A 47 -9.20 -1.89 10.82
C GLY A 47 -8.50 -0.60 10.40
N TYR A 48 -7.28 -0.35 10.90
CA TYR A 48 -6.49 0.81 10.48
C TYR A 48 -5.94 0.63 9.07
N CYS A 49 -5.54 -0.59 8.70
CA CYS A 49 -5.15 -0.91 7.34
C CYS A 49 -6.29 -0.66 6.34
N ALA A 50 -7.53 -0.96 6.72
CA ALA A 50 -8.72 -0.73 5.89
C ALA A 50 -8.94 0.76 5.62
N GLY A 51 -8.87 1.61 6.65
CA GLY A 51 -9.00 3.07 6.49
C GLY A 51 -7.92 3.67 5.59
N ILE A 52 -6.72 3.08 5.55
CA ILE A 52 -5.66 3.51 4.62
C ILE A 52 -5.92 2.98 3.21
N ALA A 53 -6.43 1.75 3.07
CA ALA A 53 -6.77 1.16 1.77
C ALA A 53 -7.88 1.95 1.04
N GLU A 54 -8.79 2.58 1.78
CA GLU A 54 -9.83 3.47 1.24
C GLU A 54 -9.26 4.74 0.56
N GLU A 55 -8.05 5.17 0.91
CA GLU A 55 -7.36 6.26 0.19
C GLU A 55 -6.92 5.85 -1.23
N GLY A 56 -6.94 4.55 -1.52
CA GLY A 56 -6.66 4.00 -2.84
C GLY A 56 -5.24 4.29 -3.32
N THR A 57 -5.11 4.63 -4.61
CA THR A 57 -3.79 4.88 -5.24
C THR A 57 -3.01 6.02 -4.60
N ARG A 58 -3.67 6.92 -3.85
CA ARG A 58 -3.00 8.01 -3.13
C ARG A 58 -2.13 7.52 -1.97
N ALA A 59 -2.42 6.34 -1.42
CA ALA A 59 -1.63 5.73 -0.36
C ALA A 59 -0.31 5.12 -0.89
N ILE A 60 -0.24 4.77 -2.17
CA ILE A 60 0.85 3.98 -2.74
C ILE A 60 2.24 4.60 -2.53
N PRO A 61 2.48 5.91 -2.73
CA PRO A 61 3.79 6.49 -2.46
C PRO A 61 4.25 6.30 -1.01
N TYR A 62 3.33 6.38 -0.05
CA TYR A 62 3.62 6.17 1.37
C TYR A 62 3.80 4.69 1.69
N ILE A 63 3.03 3.80 1.07
CA ILE A 63 3.21 2.35 1.19
C ILE A 63 4.60 1.94 0.68
N ILE A 64 5.05 2.50 -0.45
CA ILE A 64 6.39 2.25 -1.00
C ILE A 64 7.47 2.70 0.00
N ASP A 65 7.33 3.89 0.57
CA ASP A 65 8.24 4.39 1.60
C ASP A 65 8.28 3.46 2.82
N TRP A 66 7.11 3.09 3.36
CA TRP A 66 6.97 2.20 4.51
C TRP A 66 7.52 0.79 4.28
N ILE A 67 7.40 0.25 3.06
CA ILE A 67 8.04 -1.02 2.68
C ILE A 67 9.57 -0.88 2.77
N GLY A 68 10.11 0.24 2.29
CA GLY A 68 11.55 0.51 2.28
C GLY A 68 12.16 0.68 3.68
N GLN A 69 11.36 1.10 4.68
CA GLN A 69 11.83 1.25 6.05
C GLN A 69 12.19 -0.10 6.70
N GLU A 70 13.09 -0.11 7.69
CA GLU A 70 13.49 -1.32 8.44
C GLU A 70 12.48 -1.77 9.50
N ASN A 71 11.32 -1.12 9.57
CA ASN A 71 10.28 -1.45 10.53
C ASN A 71 9.37 -2.59 10.03
N HIS A 72 9.45 -3.75 10.68
CA HIS A 72 8.66 -4.93 10.34
C HIS A 72 7.15 -4.69 10.39
N VAL A 73 6.65 -3.88 11.32
CA VAL A 73 5.23 -3.56 11.47
C VAL A 73 4.74 -2.78 10.25
N LEU A 74 5.50 -1.79 9.81
CA LEU A 74 5.19 -0.99 8.62
C LEU A 74 5.23 -1.83 7.34
N ARG A 75 6.22 -2.70 7.19
CA ARG A 75 6.28 -3.64 6.06
C ARG A 75 5.06 -4.57 6.04
N THR A 76 4.72 -5.17 7.18
CA THR A 76 3.57 -6.07 7.31
C THR A 76 2.26 -5.33 7.04
N GLY A 77 2.08 -4.15 7.63
CA GLY A 77 0.91 -3.31 7.40
C GLY A 77 0.76 -2.89 5.95
N SER A 78 1.87 -2.53 5.29
CA SER A 78 1.89 -2.18 3.87
C SER A 78 1.35 -3.31 2.99
N ILE A 79 1.78 -4.56 3.23
CA ILE A 79 1.25 -5.72 2.49
C ILE A 79 -0.24 -5.90 2.77
N LYS A 80 -0.68 -5.81 4.03
CA LYS A 80 -2.10 -5.92 4.38
C LYS A 80 -2.95 -4.86 3.68
N ILE A 81 -2.46 -3.62 3.61
CA ILE A 81 -3.14 -2.52 2.90
C ILE A 81 -3.25 -2.84 1.41
N LEU A 82 -2.16 -3.28 0.76
CA LEU A 82 -2.20 -3.69 -0.65
C LEU A 82 -3.17 -4.85 -0.89
N MET A 83 -3.23 -5.82 0.02
CA MET A 83 -4.21 -6.91 -0.05
C MET A 83 -5.65 -6.39 0.04
N LEU A 84 -5.94 -5.47 0.97
CA LEU A 84 -7.26 -4.85 1.11
C LEU A 84 -7.63 -4.02 -0.12
N MET A 85 -6.67 -3.30 -0.71
CA MET A 85 -6.88 -2.59 -1.98
C MET A 85 -7.27 -3.55 -3.11
N LEU A 86 -6.57 -4.69 -3.25
CA LEU A 86 -6.90 -5.72 -4.24
C LEU A 86 -8.26 -6.39 -4.00
N HIS A 87 -8.68 -6.52 -2.73
CA HIS A 87 -10.02 -7.01 -2.38
C HIS A 87 -11.12 -6.06 -2.83
N ASN A 88 -10.88 -4.76 -2.68
CA ASN A 88 -11.79 -3.70 -3.11
C ASN A 88 -11.85 -3.60 -4.64
N ASP A 89 -10.68 -3.54 -5.29
CA ASP A 89 -10.53 -3.51 -6.73
C ASP A 89 -9.21 -4.18 -7.16
N ILE A 90 -9.32 -5.24 -7.96
CA ILE A 90 -8.18 -6.03 -8.42
C ILE A 90 -7.23 -5.25 -9.35
N HIS A 91 -7.72 -4.18 -9.98
CA HIS A 91 -6.95 -3.32 -10.88
C HIS A 91 -6.34 -2.11 -10.17
N SER A 92 -6.63 -1.92 -8.87
CA SER A 92 -6.20 -0.74 -8.09
C SER A 92 -4.68 -0.51 -8.06
N LEU A 93 -3.88 -1.56 -8.32
CA LEU A 93 -2.43 -1.50 -8.29
C LEU A 93 -1.78 -1.44 -9.68
N ASP A 94 -2.55 -1.59 -10.77
CA ASP A 94 -2.02 -1.81 -12.13
C ASP A 94 -1.03 -0.73 -12.56
N SER A 95 -1.36 0.54 -12.30
CA SER A 95 -0.52 1.70 -12.62
C SER A 95 0.77 1.80 -11.82
N ASN A 96 0.86 1.10 -10.69
CA ASN A 96 1.95 1.23 -9.73
C ASN A 96 2.71 -0.08 -9.49
N MET A 97 2.35 -1.15 -10.23
CA MET A 97 3.03 -2.43 -10.16
C MET A 97 4.55 -2.33 -10.34
N PRO A 98 5.11 -1.53 -11.28
CA PRO A 98 6.56 -1.43 -11.45
C PRO A 98 7.27 -0.91 -10.20
N GLU A 99 6.77 0.16 -9.60
CA GLU A 99 7.38 0.79 -8.42
C GLU A 99 7.22 -0.10 -7.19
N LEU A 100 6.05 -0.71 -7.00
CA LEU A 100 5.80 -1.65 -5.90
C LEU A 100 6.72 -2.87 -5.99
N ARG A 101 6.87 -3.47 -7.19
CA ARG A 101 7.79 -4.60 -7.41
C ARG A 101 9.23 -4.21 -7.10
N LYS A 102 9.66 -3.03 -7.55
CA LYS A 102 11.02 -2.53 -7.27
C LYS A 102 11.24 -2.35 -5.76
N ALA A 103 10.28 -1.75 -5.05
CA ALA A 103 10.36 -1.55 -3.61
C ALA A 103 10.44 -2.87 -2.85
N ILE A 104 9.59 -3.84 -3.22
CA ILE A 104 9.55 -5.18 -2.61
C ILE A 104 10.83 -5.96 -2.90
N ALA A 105 11.31 -5.97 -4.14
CA ALA A 105 12.56 -6.63 -4.53
C ALA A 105 13.75 -6.10 -3.71
N ASN A 106 13.89 -4.78 -3.60
CA ASN A 106 14.95 -4.14 -2.81
C ASN A 106 14.95 -4.57 -1.34
N VAL A 107 13.78 -4.86 -0.75
CA VAL A 107 13.68 -5.33 0.62
C VAL A 107 14.06 -6.81 0.71
N ILE A 108 13.60 -7.64 -0.22
CA ILE A 108 13.91 -9.09 -0.22
C ILE A 108 15.41 -9.33 -0.42
N ASP A 109 16.07 -8.52 -1.24
CA ASP A 109 17.52 -8.61 -1.44
C ASP A 109 18.29 -8.36 -0.13
N LYS A 110 17.74 -7.54 0.78
CA LYS A 110 18.32 -7.23 2.10
C LYS A 110 17.88 -8.20 3.19
N ASP A 111 16.66 -8.73 3.12
CA ASP A 111 16.05 -9.63 4.10
C ASP A 111 15.35 -10.78 3.37
N ARG A 112 16.10 -11.86 3.12
CA ARG A 112 15.60 -13.03 2.41
C ARG A 112 14.45 -13.73 3.15
N ASP A 113 14.44 -13.70 4.48
CA ASP A 113 13.35 -14.29 5.27
C ASP A 113 12.04 -13.50 5.15
N TRP A 114 12.13 -12.22 4.76
CA TRP A 114 10.96 -11.42 4.46
C TRP A 114 10.13 -11.95 3.29
N CYS A 115 10.75 -12.59 2.29
CA CYS A 115 10.00 -13.22 1.21
C CYS A 115 9.02 -14.29 1.72
N ARG A 116 9.48 -15.15 2.66
CA ARG A 116 8.63 -16.19 3.25
C ARG A 116 7.44 -15.56 3.99
N ARG A 117 7.72 -14.57 4.84
CA ARG A 117 6.69 -13.83 5.59
C ARG A 117 5.70 -13.11 4.66
N PHE A 118 6.19 -12.52 3.57
CA PHE A 118 5.36 -11.86 2.56
C PHE A 118 4.37 -12.85 1.94
N GLY A 119 4.84 -14.03 1.54
CA GLY A 119 3.99 -15.10 1.01
C GLY A 119 2.94 -15.59 2.00
N GLU A 120 3.30 -15.72 3.28
CA GLU A 120 2.37 -16.10 4.36
C GLU A 120 1.29 -15.05 4.60
N ILE A 121 1.64 -13.76 4.57
CA ILE A 121 0.68 -12.65 4.69
C ILE A 121 -0.30 -12.67 3.51
N ILE A 122 0.20 -12.81 2.28
CA ILE A 122 -0.68 -12.91 1.09
C ILE A 122 -1.60 -14.10 1.24
N ARG A 123 -1.07 -15.29 1.55
CA ARG A 123 -1.86 -16.52 1.68
C ARG A 123 -2.96 -16.37 2.71
N SER A 124 -2.66 -15.82 3.90
CA SER A 124 -3.65 -15.63 4.97
C SER A 124 -4.76 -14.65 4.59
N HIS A 125 -4.48 -13.65 3.74
CA HIS A 125 -5.46 -12.64 3.32
C HIS A 125 -6.21 -13.00 2.02
N SER A 126 -5.63 -13.83 1.16
CA SER A 126 -6.29 -14.33 -0.06
C SER A 126 -7.17 -15.54 0.21
N TYR A 127 -6.80 -16.39 1.14
CA TYR A 127 -7.51 -17.63 1.45
C TYR A 127 -7.95 -17.64 2.91
N PRO A 128 -8.99 -16.87 3.28
CA PRO A 128 -9.54 -16.96 4.64
C PRO A 128 -9.99 -18.41 4.84
N TYR A 129 -9.45 -19.11 5.86
CA TYR A 129 -9.69 -20.53 6.18
C TYR A 129 -11.05 -21.07 5.69
N VAL A 130 -11.13 -21.53 4.44
CA VAL A 130 -12.36 -22.06 3.87
C VAL A 130 -12.39 -23.53 4.23
N LYS A 131 -12.94 -23.83 5.40
CA LYS A 131 -12.80 -25.14 6.04
C LYS A 131 -13.42 -26.32 5.27
N ASN A 132 -14.19 -26.10 4.18
CA ASN A 132 -14.82 -27.15 3.37
C ASN A 132 -15.53 -26.64 2.08
N ARG A 133 -15.08 -25.56 1.44
CA ARG A 133 -15.69 -25.06 0.18
C ARG A 133 -14.63 -24.66 -0.83
N GLU A 134 -15.00 -24.78 -2.11
CA GLU A 134 -14.23 -24.21 -3.22
C GLU A 134 -13.96 -22.73 -2.96
N VAL A 135 -12.71 -22.32 -3.14
CA VAL A 135 -12.32 -20.91 -3.02
C VAL A 135 -12.88 -20.16 -4.22
N PRO A 136 -13.65 -19.08 -4.02
CA PRO A 136 -14.20 -18.33 -5.15
C PRO A 136 -13.10 -17.81 -6.07
N ARG A 137 -13.31 -17.86 -7.40
CA ARG A 137 -12.34 -17.41 -8.42
C ARG A 137 -11.76 -16.02 -8.15
N LYS A 138 -12.53 -15.10 -7.54
CA LYS A 138 -12.07 -13.76 -7.15
C LYS A 138 -10.83 -13.82 -6.25
N TYR A 139 -10.86 -14.64 -5.21
CA TYR A 139 -9.75 -14.78 -4.25
C TYR A 139 -8.50 -15.36 -4.90
N HIS A 140 -8.69 -16.27 -5.86
CA HIS A 140 -7.59 -16.80 -6.64
C HIS A 140 -6.89 -15.72 -7.47
N ARG A 141 -7.66 -14.88 -8.17
CA ARG A 141 -7.09 -13.76 -8.94
C ARG A 141 -6.38 -12.75 -8.05
N ILE A 142 -6.93 -12.47 -6.86
CA ILE A 142 -6.28 -11.60 -5.86
C ILE A 142 -4.95 -12.20 -5.42
N TYR A 143 -4.93 -13.51 -5.14
CA TYR A 143 -3.71 -14.22 -4.79
C TYR A 143 -2.66 -14.14 -5.90
N GLU A 144 -3.02 -14.48 -7.14
CA GLU A 144 -2.12 -14.39 -8.30
C GLU A 144 -1.59 -12.97 -8.48
N LYS A 145 -2.47 -11.97 -8.37
CA LYS A 145 -2.09 -10.55 -8.51
C LYS A 145 -1.13 -10.13 -7.40
N ALA A 146 -1.40 -10.50 -6.15
CA ALA A 146 -0.55 -10.20 -5.02
C ALA A 146 0.81 -10.91 -5.13
N LEU A 147 0.84 -12.19 -5.52
CA LEU A 147 2.09 -12.90 -5.78
C LEU A 147 2.90 -12.27 -6.90
N SER A 148 2.23 -11.68 -7.90
CA SER A 148 2.92 -10.97 -8.97
C SER A 148 3.69 -9.72 -8.49
N LEU A 149 3.52 -9.29 -7.24
CA LEU A 149 4.39 -8.27 -6.63
C LEU A 149 5.80 -8.79 -6.32
N LEU A 150 5.96 -10.13 -6.20
CA LEU A 150 7.26 -10.76 -5.99
C LEU A 150 7.98 -11.00 -7.33
N PRO A 151 9.31 -10.85 -7.37
CA PRO A 151 10.11 -11.25 -8.51
C PRO A 151 9.94 -12.75 -8.84
N PRO A 152 9.81 -13.13 -10.12
CA PRO A 152 9.63 -14.53 -10.54
C PRO A 152 10.75 -15.48 -10.11
N GLU A 153 11.97 -14.96 -9.98
CA GLU A 153 13.17 -15.68 -9.54
C GLU A 153 13.01 -16.11 -8.08
N ILE A 154 12.43 -15.23 -7.27
CA ILE A 154 12.21 -15.42 -5.85
C ILE A 154 11.08 -16.43 -5.62
N LEU A 155 9.98 -16.34 -6.37
CA LEU A 155 8.89 -17.32 -6.30
C LEU A 155 9.38 -18.75 -6.56
N ARG A 156 10.25 -18.92 -7.57
CA ARG A 156 10.89 -20.21 -7.91
C ARG A 156 11.82 -20.70 -6.80
N GLY A 157 12.62 -19.83 -6.21
CA GLY A 157 13.58 -20.18 -5.15
C GLY A 157 12.94 -20.64 -3.84
N TYR A 158 11.72 -20.18 -3.54
CA TYR A 158 11.00 -20.53 -2.30
C TYR A 158 9.96 -21.65 -2.46
N GLY A 159 9.87 -22.26 -3.65
CA GLY A 159 8.82 -23.25 -3.94
C GLY A 159 7.41 -22.68 -3.75
N ILE A 160 7.26 -21.35 -3.86
CA ILE A 160 5.95 -20.70 -3.86
C ILE A 160 5.39 -20.94 -5.25
N GLU A 161 4.73 -22.08 -5.40
CA GLU A 161 3.95 -22.36 -6.58
C GLU A 161 2.86 -21.27 -6.65
N ILE A 162 2.98 -20.40 -7.66
CA ILE A 162 1.78 -19.77 -8.19
C ILE A 162 0.93 -20.97 -8.57
N TYR A 163 -0.15 -21.22 -7.81
CA TYR A 163 -1.21 -22.10 -8.25
C TYR A 163 -1.69 -21.50 -9.57
N ALA A 164 -1.04 -21.85 -10.68
CA ALA A 164 -1.55 -21.56 -11.99
C ALA A 164 -2.81 -22.41 -12.03
N SER A 165 -3.95 -21.78 -11.75
CA SER A 165 -5.24 -22.42 -11.76
C SER A 165 -5.35 -23.29 -13.00
N ALA A 166 -5.36 -24.60 -12.77
CA ALA A 166 -6.40 -25.50 -13.25
C ALA A 166 -6.94 -25.17 -14.65
N ARG A 167 -6.04 -24.94 -15.62
CA ARG A 167 -6.38 -24.83 -17.04
C ARG A 167 -6.43 -26.22 -17.67
N ARG A 168 -7.13 -27.14 -17.00
CA ARG A 168 -7.55 -28.46 -17.52
C ARG A 168 -8.78 -28.90 -16.73
N ARG A 169 -9.94 -28.37 -17.09
CA ARG A 169 -11.24 -29.08 -17.18
C ARG A 169 -12.27 -28.11 -17.74
#